data_AF-A0A9D6I6V7-F1
#
_entry.id   AF-A0A9D6I6V7-F1
#
_cell.length_a   1.000
_cell.length_b   1.000
_cell.length_c   1.000
_cell.angle_alpha   90.00
_cell.angle_beta   90.00
_cell.angle_gamma   90.00
#
_symmetry.space_group_name_H-M   'P 1'
#
loop_
_entity.id
_entity.type
_entity.pdbx_description
1 polymer ?
#
loop_
_entity_poly.entity_id
_entity_poly.type
_entity_poly.pdbx_seq_one_letter_code
_entity_poly.pdbx_strand_id
1 'polypeptide(L)' 'MLHERDIPDEWVQRTLNSPDRTETAEDGTIHYVKAIPERGGRFLRVVVNPRFTPARVITVFFDRRLGGRDEA' A
#
# COMPACT_ATOMS: atom_id res chain seq x y z
N MET A 1 -13.15 9.81 6.16
CA MET A 1 -12.99 8.35 6.31
C MET A 1 -11.58 7.98 5.86
N LEU A 2 -10.64 8.03 6.81
CA LEU A 2 -9.29 7.44 6.79
C LEU A 2 -8.83 7.31 8.27
N HIS A 3 -9.78 7.05 9.18
CA HIS A 3 -9.61 7.26 10.63
C HIS A 3 -9.38 5.97 11.43
N GLU A 4 -9.16 4.82 10.79
CA GLU A 4 -9.09 3.54 11.52
C GLU A 4 -7.91 2.65 11.12
N ARG A 5 -6.89 3.24 10.46
CA ARG A 5 -5.66 2.53 10.16
C ARG A 5 -4.54 3.43 10.64
N ASP A 6 -3.83 2.97 11.67
CA ASP A 6 -2.59 3.55 12.19
C ASP A 6 -1.46 3.49 11.13
N ILE A 7 -1.71 4.10 9.98
CA ILE A 7 -0.88 4.13 8.79
C ILE A 7 -0.52 5.59 8.55
N PRO A 8 0.73 5.99 8.79
CA PRO A 8 1.24 7.31 8.49
C PRO A 8 1.01 7.69 7.02
N ASP A 9 0.52 8.90 6.77
CA ASP A 9 0.32 9.43 5.41
C ASP A 9 1.62 9.44 4.61
N GLU A 10 2.75 9.71 5.27
CA GLU A 10 4.08 9.65 4.69
C GLU A 10 4.39 8.29 4.04
N TRP A 11 3.93 7.17 4.61
CA TRP A 11 4.16 5.85 4.02
C TRP A 11 3.30 5.64 2.78
N VAL A 12 2.09 6.19 2.77
CA VAL A 12 1.22 6.18 1.59
C VAL A 12 1.86 7.01 0.48
N GLN A 13 2.31 8.22 0.78
CA GLN A 13 2.99 9.08 -0.18
C GLN A 13 4.28 8.44 -0.71
N ARG A 14 5.13 7.88 0.16
CA ARG A 14 6.34 7.15 -0.26
C ARG A 14 6.00 5.98 -1.17
N THR A 15 4.93 5.24 -0.87
CA THR A 15 4.48 4.10 -1.69
C THR A 15 3.97 4.54 -3.06
N LEU A 16 3.29 5.68 -3.15
CA LEU A 16 2.81 6.23 -4.42
C LEU A 16 3.92 6.83 -5.28
N ASN A 17 4.89 7.52 -4.66
CA ASN A 17 5.98 8.18 -5.38
C ASN A 17 7.12 7.21 -5.74
N SER A 18 7.43 6.25 -4.88
CA SER A 18 8.52 5.29 -5.06
C SER A 18 8.12 3.88 -4.60
N PRO A 19 7.16 3.24 -5.29
CA PRO A 19 6.76 1.87 -5.01
C PRO A 19 7.91 0.89 -5.27
N ASP A 20 7.98 -0.19 -4.49
CA ASP A 20 8.88 -1.31 -4.80
C ASP A 20 8.28 -2.24 -5.87
N ARG A 21 6.95 -2.34 -5.90
CA ARG A 21 6.20 -3.05 -6.93
C ARG A 21 4.94 -2.29 -7.30
N THR A 22 4.60 -2.31 -8.58
CA THR A 22 3.35 -1.76 -9.10
C THR A 22 2.65 -2.87 -9.87
N GLU A 23 1.41 -3.16 -9.49
CA GLU A 23 0.59 -4.22 -10.10
C GLU A 23 -0.71 -3.60 -10.60
N THR A 24 -1.07 -3.85 -11.85
CA THR A 24 -2.36 -3.44 -12.40
C THR A 24 -3.32 -4.62 -12.30
N ALA A 25 -4.41 -4.43 -11.55
CA ALA A 25 -5.47 -5.44 -11.44
C ALA A 25 -6.38 -5.44 -12.67
N GLU A 26 -7.05 -6.56 -12.91
CA GLU A 26 -7.97 -6.75 -14.04
C GLU A 26 -9.15 -5.75 -14.03
N ASP A 27 -9.60 -5.32 -12.86
CA ASP A 27 -10.63 -4.28 -12.69
C ASP A 27 -10.16 -2.87 -13.13
N GLY A 28 -8.87 -2.71 -13.44
CA GLY A 28 -8.23 -1.45 -13.82
C GLY A 28 -7.77 -0.61 -12.63
N THR A 29 -7.70 -1.19 -11.43
CA THR A 29 -7.08 -0.54 -10.25
C THR A 29 -5.57 -0.77 -10.23
N ILE A 30 -4.82 0.19 -9.72
CA ILE A 30 -3.35 0.13 -9.62
C ILE A 30 -2.98 -0.10 -8.16
N HIS A 31 -2.20 -1.14 -7.91
CA HIS A 31 -1.76 -1.57 -6.60
C HIS A 31 -0.29 -1.22 -6.46
N TYR A 32 0.02 -0.21 -5.67
CA TYR A 32 1.37 0.17 -5.31
C TYR A 32 1.75 -0.56 -4.03
N VAL A 33 2.86 -1.28 -4.06
CA VAL A 33 3.34 -2.06 -2.92
C VAL A 33 4.72 -1.54 -2.53
N LYS A 34 4.91 -1.27 -1.25
CA LYS A 34 6.19 -0.87 -0.69
C LYS A 34 6.52 -1.63 0.59
N ALA A 35 7.75 -2.07 0.75
CA ALA A 35 8.23 -2.57 2.03
C ALA A 35 8.41 -1.40 3.01
N ILE A 36 7.85 -1.52 4.21
CA ILE A 36 8.01 -0.55 5.30
C ILE A 36 8.90 -1.21 6.37
N PRO A 37 10.23 -1.02 6.31
CA PRO A 37 11.13 -1.59 7.29
C PRO A 37 10.82 -1.09 8.71
N GLU A 38 10.39 0.17 8.86
CA GLU A 38 9.96 0.75 10.14
C GLU A 38 8.78 0.02 10.82
N ARG A 39 8.01 -0.81 10.09
CA ARG A 39 6.89 -1.60 10.63
C ARG A 39 7.20 -3.10 10.63
N GLY A 40 8.44 -3.46 10.94
CA GLY A 40 8.90 -4.85 10.99
C GLY A 40 9.01 -5.50 9.62
N GLY A 41 9.38 -4.71 8.59
CA GLY A 41 9.49 -5.21 7.22
C GLY A 41 8.17 -5.56 6.55
N ARG A 42 7.03 -5.06 7.07
CA ARG A 42 5.71 -5.31 6.48
C ARG A 42 5.54 -4.55 5.17
N PHE A 43 4.84 -5.16 4.23
CA PHE A 43 4.53 -4.53 2.95
C PHE A 43 3.24 -3.71 3.05
N LEU A 44 3.32 -2.43 2.74
CA LEU A 44 2.16 -1.55 2.58
C LEU A 44 1.67 -1.63 1.13
N ARG A 45 0.39 -1.96 0.95
CA ARG A 45 -0.29 -1.95 -0.35
C ARG A 45 -1.29 -0.79 -0.39
N VAL A 46 -1.12 0.07 -1.38
CA VAL A 46 -1.97 1.23 -1.70
C VAL A 46 -2.67 0.96 -3.02
N VAL A 47 -3.99 0.83 -2.97
CA VAL A 47 -4.84 0.61 -4.13
C VAL A 47 -5.41 1.93 -4.58
N VAL A 48 -5.15 2.27 -5.84
CA VAL A 48 -5.58 3.51 -6.50
C VAL A 48 -6.51 3.16 -7.64
N ASN A 49 -7.59 3.93 -7.75
CA ASN A 49 -8.46 3.91 -8.90
C ASN A 49 -8.09 5.07 -9.85
N PRO A 50 -7.44 4.80 -11.00
CA PRO A 50 -7.04 5.83 -11.96
C PRO A 50 -8.20 6.35 -12.81
N ARG A 51 -9.42 5.78 -12.70
CA ARG A 51 -10.59 6.22 -13.48
C ARG A 51 -11.08 7.62 -13.09
N PHE A 52 -10.61 8.17 -11.98
CA PHE A 52 -10.92 9.52 -11.52
C PHE A 52 -9.73 10.44 -11.75
N THR A 53 -9.99 11.72 -12.04
CA THR A 53 -8.95 12.77 -12.11
C THR A 53 -9.24 13.83 -11.03
N PRO A 54 -8.37 14.00 -10.01
CA PRO A 54 -7.16 13.21 -9.74
C PRO A 54 -7.46 11.77 -9.30
N ALA A 55 -6.51 10.87 -9.51
CA ALA A 55 -6.61 9.47 -9.12
C ALA A 55 -6.89 9.33 -7.62
N ARG A 56 -7.81 8.44 -7.24
CA ARG A 56 -8.24 8.29 -5.84
C ARG A 56 -7.67 7.03 -5.23
N VAL A 57 -7.06 7.18 -4.05
CA VAL A 57 -6.71 6.04 -3.19
C VAL A 57 -8.01 5.47 -2.64
N ILE A 58 -8.31 4.22 -2.99
CA ILE A 58 -9.54 3.54 -2.55
C ILE A 58 -9.31 2.68 -1.31
N THR A 59 -8.10 2.10 -1.18
CA THR A 59 -7.76 1.21 -0.07
C THR A 59 -6.27 1.29 0.25
N VAL A 60 -5.90 1.33 1.53
CA VAL A 60 -4.50 1.27 2.00
C VAL A 60 -4.41 0.24 3.10
N PHE A 61 -3.51 -0.75 3.02
CA PHE A 61 -3.39 -1.79 4.04
C PHE A 61 -2.01 -2.44 4.09
N PHE A 62 -1.62 -2.95 5.26
CA PHE A 62 -0.47 -3.85 5.36
C PHE A 62 -0.84 -5.25 4.88
N ASP A 63 -0.06 -5.78 3.95
CA ASP A 63 -0.17 -7.16 3.52
C ASP A 63 0.35 -8.08 4.63
N ARG A 64 -0.55 -8.90 5.16
CA ARG A 64 -0.27 -9.84 6.26
C ARG A 64 0.30 -11.17 5.79
N ARG A 65 0.32 -11.45 4.48
CA ARG A 65 0.78 -12.74 3.93
C ARG A 65 2.29 -12.79 3.75
N LEU A 66 2.94 -11.64 3.60
CA LEU A 66 4.41 -11.53 3.51
C LEU A 66 5.11 -11.37 4.87
N GLY A 67 4.35 -11.19 5.97
CA GLY A 67 4.88 -11.00 7.33
C GLY A 67 5.00 -12.29 8.14
N GLY A 68 5.22 -13.44 7.48
CA GLY A 68 5.33 -14.75 8.11
C GLY A 68 6.77 -15.22 8.23
N ARG A 69 7.58 -14.53 9.03
CA ARG A 69 8.73 -15.10 9.73
C ARG A 69 8.96 -14.27 10.99
N ASP A 70 8.10 -14.51 11.97
CA ASP A 70 8.51 -14.43 13.36
C ASP A 70 9.36 -15.68 13.64
N GLU A 71 10.48 -15.47 14.32
CA GLU A 71 11.59 -16.40 14.46
C GLU A 71 11.31 -17.55 15.44
N ALA A 72 11.78 -18.75 15.10
CA ALA A 72 12.33 -19.74 16.03
C ALA A 72 13.20 -20.75 15.23
#